data_AF-A0A9D1DE07-F1
#
_entry.id   AF-A0A9D1DE07-F1
#
_cell.length_a   1.000
_cell.length_b   1.000
_cell.length_c   1.000
_cell.angle_alpha   90.00
_cell.angle_beta   90.00
_cell.angle_gamma   90.00
#
_symmetry.space_group_name_H-M   'P 1'
#
loop_
_entity.id
_entity.type
_entity.pdbx_description
1 polymer ?
#
loop_
_entity_poly.entity_id
_entity_poly.type
_entity_poly.pdbx_seq_one_letter_code
_entity_poly.pdbx_strand_id
1 'polypeptide(L)'
;MREDICSIPISELFEPKKGCPICRMDAMLESRLAEYITGAAMMEPDVRIETNRLGFCSHHFDRICEVGSRLSIALILESHLKEVEERAFGAKAAPKKKKLFGGAAGPEKETCFICENMEKNRNHLVDSLLNLWGKEEEFRRLFSEQECLCLHHARLLEDAASRLPKKAAEPFCAEVRRLSQSYLQTVEADVTHFCRMFDYRNKDGDWGNSRDAIERAIAYLTGRLYTGREDGEDKA
;
A
#
# COMPACT_ATOMS: atom_id res chain seq x y z
N MET A 1 -1.05 7.34 19.56
CA MET A 1 -0.15 7.04 18.41
C MET A 1 0.78 8.21 18.23
N ARG A 2 2.10 7.99 18.11
CA ARG A 2 3.09 9.08 18.00
C ARG A 2 2.84 9.94 16.75
N GLU A 3 2.82 11.25 16.94
CA GLU A 3 2.70 12.26 15.88
C GLU A 3 3.86 12.18 14.85
N ASP A 4 5.00 11.60 15.27
CA ASP A 4 6.23 11.51 14.49
C ASP A 4 6.11 10.70 13.20
N ILE A 5 5.18 9.73 13.11
CA ILE A 5 5.05 8.86 11.93
C ILE A 5 4.62 9.66 10.69
N CYS A 6 3.88 10.76 10.87
CA CYS A 6 3.38 11.63 9.80
C CYS A 6 4.12 12.98 9.68
N SER A 7 5.32 13.10 10.26
CA SER A 7 6.07 14.37 10.31
C SER A 7 6.68 14.85 8.99
N ILE A 8 6.64 14.04 7.91
CA ILE A 8 7.22 14.44 6.62
C ILE A 8 6.29 15.42 5.89
N PRO A 9 6.81 16.56 5.40
CA PRO A 9 6.08 17.44 4.51
C PRO A 9 5.61 16.70 3.25
N ILE A 10 4.32 16.80 2.90
CA ILE A 10 3.77 16.14 1.71
C ILE A 10 4.53 16.54 0.44
N SER A 11 5.05 17.76 0.34
CA SER A 11 5.84 18.21 -0.81
C SER A 11 7.07 17.33 -1.08
N GLU A 12 7.78 16.88 -0.04
CA GLU A 12 8.96 15.99 -0.17
C GLU A 12 8.58 14.64 -0.80
N LEU A 13 7.36 14.16 -0.55
CA LEU A 13 6.85 12.94 -1.18
C LEU A 13 6.59 13.11 -2.68
N PHE A 14 6.50 14.33 -3.20
CA PHE A 14 6.24 14.63 -4.61
C PHE A 14 7.50 15.08 -5.36
N GLU A 15 8.53 15.58 -4.67
CA GLU A 15 9.78 16.06 -5.27
C GLU A 15 10.49 15.07 -6.20
N PRO A 16 10.58 13.75 -5.90
CA PRO A 16 11.27 12.83 -6.78
C PRO A 16 10.63 12.66 -8.16
N LYS A 17 9.37 13.07 -8.34
CA LYS A 17 8.58 13.05 -9.60
C LYS A 17 8.53 11.70 -10.36
N LYS A 18 9.06 10.63 -9.77
CA LYS A 18 9.18 9.30 -10.37
C LYS A 18 8.12 8.35 -9.82
N GLY A 19 7.35 7.71 -10.70
CA GLY A 19 6.27 6.80 -10.27
C GLY A 19 5.20 7.48 -9.41
N CYS A 20 4.36 6.69 -8.72
CA CYS A 20 3.25 7.23 -7.94
C CYS A 20 3.70 7.73 -6.54
N PRO A 21 3.50 9.01 -6.20
CA PRO A 21 3.88 9.56 -4.89
C PRO A 21 3.08 8.95 -3.72
N ILE A 22 1.84 8.52 -3.96
CA ILE A 22 1.01 7.89 -2.93
C ILE A 22 1.47 6.45 -2.64
N CYS A 23 1.95 5.70 -3.65
CA CYS A 23 2.62 4.42 -3.41
C CYS A 23 3.88 4.60 -2.53
N ARG A 24 4.66 5.65 -2.77
CA ARG A 24 5.84 5.97 -1.95
C ARG A 24 5.46 6.29 -0.51
N MET A 25 4.40 7.09 -0.35
CA MET A 25 3.83 7.41 0.96
C MET A 25 3.39 6.14 1.70
N ASP A 26 2.70 5.21 1.03
CA ASP A 26 2.27 3.95 1.61
C ASP A 26 3.45 3.07 2.02
N ALA A 27 4.46 2.90 1.16
CA ALA A 27 5.66 2.13 1.46
C ALA A 27 6.44 2.70 2.67
N MET A 28 6.49 4.02 2.77
CA MET A 28 7.08 4.74 3.90
C MET A 28 6.28 4.49 5.19
N LEU A 29 4.95 4.62 5.15
CA LEU A 29 4.07 4.36 6.30
C LEU A 29 4.22 2.91 6.78
N GLU A 30 4.20 1.96 5.85
CA GLU A 30 4.36 0.54 6.16
C GLU A 30 5.70 0.27 6.84
N SER A 31 6.79 0.77 6.28
CA SER A 31 8.14 0.55 6.84
C SER A 31 8.26 1.16 8.24
N ARG A 32 7.78 2.39 8.43
CA ARG A 32 7.78 3.06 9.74
C ARG A 32 6.94 2.32 10.78
N LEU A 33 5.76 1.82 10.39
CA LEU A 33 4.89 1.07 11.29
C LEU A 33 5.49 -0.29 11.65
N ALA A 34 6.13 -0.97 10.70
CA ALA A 34 6.84 -2.23 10.94
C ALA A 34 8.04 -2.03 11.89
N GLU A 35 8.84 -0.98 11.69
CA GLU A 35 9.94 -0.62 12.59
C GLU A 35 9.44 -0.20 13.97
N TYR A 36 8.36 0.57 14.03
CA TYR A 36 7.76 1.02 15.28
C TYR A 36 7.30 -0.17 16.11
N ILE A 37 6.53 -1.10 15.53
CA ILE A 37 5.99 -2.24 16.27
C ILE A 37 7.05 -3.25 16.68
N THR A 38 8.10 -3.44 15.88
CA THR A 38 9.19 -4.37 16.20
C THR A 38 10.25 -3.76 17.11
N GLY A 39 10.27 -2.44 17.24
CA GLY A 39 11.16 -1.68 18.10
C GLY A 39 10.60 -1.45 19.52
N ALA A 40 10.78 -0.22 20.01
CA ALA A 40 10.46 0.14 21.39
C ALA A 40 8.96 0.08 21.72
N ALA A 41 8.07 0.26 20.73
CA ALA A 41 6.63 0.33 20.96
C ALA A 41 6.05 -0.97 21.52
N MET A 42 6.69 -2.11 21.23
CA MET A 42 6.27 -3.37 21.80
C MET A 42 6.41 -3.40 23.32
N MET A 43 7.16 -2.50 23.95
CA MET A 43 7.20 -2.40 25.41
C MET A 43 6.01 -1.61 25.99
N GLU A 44 5.24 -0.93 25.16
CA GLU A 44 4.05 -0.16 25.56
C GLU A 44 2.84 -1.09 25.72
N PRO A 45 2.19 -1.13 26.90
CA PRO A 45 1.05 -2.03 27.14
C PRO A 45 -0.12 -1.81 26.18
N ASP A 46 -0.44 -0.56 25.84
CA ASP A 46 -1.56 -0.22 24.97
C ASP A 46 -1.37 -0.80 23.56
N VAL A 47 -0.15 -0.70 23.02
CA VAL A 47 0.22 -1.25 21.72
C VAL A 47 0.13 -2.77 21.72
N ARG A 48 0.56 -3.43 22.80
CA ARG A 48 0.40 -4.90 22.95
C ARG A 48 -1.07 -5.31 22.97
N ILE A 49 -1.92 -4.59 23.69
CA ILE A 49 -3.35 -4.90 23.78
C ILE A 49 -4.00 -4.78 22.39
N GLU A 50 -3.70 -3.70 21.65
CA GLU A 50 -4.26 -3.48 20.33
C GLU A 50 -3.75 -4.50 19.30
N THR A 51 -2.46 -4.82 19.31
CA THR A 51 -1.87 -5.82 18.41
C THR A 51 -2.34 -7.24 18.72
N ASN A 52 -2.52 -7.61 19.99
CA ASN A 52 -3.08 -8.91 20.35
C ASN A 52 -4.53 -9.04 19.88
N ARG A 53 -5.31 -7.96 19.99
CA ARG A 53 -6.71 -7.92 19.55
C ARG A 53 -6.85 -8.04 18.03
N LEU A 54 -6.08 -7.26 17.27
CA LEU A 54 -6.20 -7.17 15.81
C LEU A 54 -5.40 -8.26 15.10
N GLY A 55 -4.18 -8.56 15.54
CA GLY A 55 -3.22 -9.40 14.82
C GLY A 55 -2.61 -8.72 13.59
N PHE A 56 -2.05 -9.53 12.70
CA PHE A 56 -1.44 -9.08 11.44
C PHE A 56 -1.90 -9.96 10.27
N CYS A 57 -1.98 -9.38 9.06
CA CYS A 57 -2.21 -10.18 7.86
C CYS A 57 -0.90 -10.83 7.39
N SER A 58 -0.98 -11.80 6.48
CA SER A 58 0.20 -12.52 5.95
C SER A 58 1.31 -11.58 5.49
N HIS A 59 0.96 -10.60 4.65
CA HIS A 59 1.89 -9.58 4.15
C HIS A 59 2.63 -8.84 5.27
N HIS A 60 1.91 -8.44 6.31
CA HIS A 60 2.50 -7.68 7.41
C HIS A 60 3.26 -8.57 8.39
N PHE A 61 2.95 -9.86 8.48
CA PHE A 61 3.82 -10.82 9.16
C PHE A 61 5.16 -10.98 8.43
N ASP A 62 5.14 -11.12 7.10
CA ASP A 62 6.36 -11.19 6.29
C ASP A 62 7.19 -9.91 6.49
N ARG A 63 6.54 -8.74 6.40
CA ARG A 63 7.22 -7.45 6.60
C ARG A 63 7.82 -7.28 8.00
N ILE A 64 7.11 -7.71 9.04
CA ILE A 64 7.61 -7.71 10.41
C ILE A 64 8.79 -8.68 10.58
N CYS A 65 8.76 -9.82 9.90
CA CYS A 65 9.86 -10.79 9.92
C CYS A 65 11.12 -10.27 9.23
N GLU A 66 10.98 -9.47 8.16
CA GLU A 66 12.10 -8.85 7.46
C GLU A 66 12.82 -7.78 8.30
N VAL A 67 12.05 -6.97 9.04
CA VAL A 67 12.57 -5.79 9.75
C VAL A 67 12.91 -6.09 11.22
N GLY A 68 12.10 -6.93 11.86
CA GLY A 68 12.13 -7.15 13.30
C GLY A 68 13.21 -8.13 13.77
N SER A 69 13.67 -7.95 15.01
CA SER A 69 14.53 -8.94 15.65
C SER A 69 13.73 -10.21 16.01
N ARG A 70 14.37 -11.38 15.98
CA ARG A 70 13.74 -12.66 16.36
C ARG A 70 13.06 -12.61 17.72
N LEU A 71 13.68 -11.95 18.70
CA LEU A 71 13.12 -11.80 20.04
C LEU A 71 11.87 -10.92 20.02
N SER A 72 11.91 -9.78 19.30
CA SER A 72 10.76 -8.89 19.23
C SER A 72 9.53 -9.56 18.65
N ILE A 73 9.72 -10.32 17.57
CA ILE A 73 8.66 -11.06 16.89
C ILE A 73 8.13 -12.16 17.80
N ALA A 74 9.02 -12.90 18.49
CA ALA A 74 8.62 -13.95 19.43
C ALA A 74 7.75 -13.42 20.56
N LEU A 75 8.04 -12.24 21.11
CA LEU A 75 7.25 -11.64 22.19
C LEU A 75 5.85 -11.19 21.74
N ILE A 76 5.74 -10.64 20.53
CA ILE A 76 4.45 -10.31 19.90
C ILE A 76 3.63 -11.59 19.71
N LEU A 77 4.25 -12.62 19.12
CA LEU A 77 3.59 -13.89 18.85
C LEU A 77 3.20 -14.62 20.14
N GLU A 78 4.03 -14.61 21.18
CA GLU A 78 3.72 -15.28 22.45
C GLU A 78 2.41 -14.76 23.04
N SER A 79 2.24 -13.44 23.07
CA SER A 79 1.04 -12.81 23.62
C SER A 79 -0.18 -13.00 22.71
N HIS A 80 0.02 -12.87 21.40
CA HIS A 80 -1.07 -13.03 20.42
C HIS A 80 -1.56 -14.48 20.34
N LEU A 81 -0.67 -15.48 20.42
CA LEU A 81 -1.06 -16.90 20.41
C LEU A 81 -1.90 -17.26 21.63
N LYS A 82 -1.59 -16.73 22.82
CA LYS A 82 -2.42 -16.91 24.02
C LYS A 82 -3.81 -16.30 23.83
N GLU A 83 -3.91 -15.08 23.30
CA GLU A 83 -5.19 -14.43 22.99
C GLU A 83 -6.00 -15.23 21.96
N VAL A 84 -5.35 -15.74 20.91
CA VAL A 84 -5.99 -16.57 19.89
C VAL A 84 -6.45 -17.91 20.46
N GLU A 85 -5.67 -18.53 21.34
CA GLU A 85 -6.05 -19.77 22.03
C GLU A 85 -7.32 -19.55 22.87
N GLU A 86 -7.36 -18.48 23.67
CA GLU A 86 -8.55 -18.13 24.46
C GLU A 86 -9.77 -17.82 23.58
N ARG A 87 -9.57 -17.10 22.47
CA ARG A 87 -10.64 -16.72 21.54
C ARG A 87 -11.20 -17.91 20.75
N ALA A 88 -10.33 -18.80 20.28
CA ALA A 88 -10.69 -19.92 19.41
C ALA A 88 -11.09 -21.18 20.21
N PHE A 89 -10.46 -21.43 21.36
CA PHE A 89 -10.57 -22.68 22.11
C PHE A 89 -10.92 -22.49 23.60
N GLY A 90 -10.99 -21.27 24.12
CA GLY A 90 -11.26 -21.00 25.53
C GLY A 90 -12.70 -21.32 25.97
N ALA A 91 -12.92 -21.50 27.27
CA ALA A 91 -14.21 -21.87 27.86
C ALA A 91 -15.35 -20.85 27.63
N LYS A 92 -15.01 -19.61 27.24
CA LYS A 92 -15.97 -18.55 26.85
C LYS A 92 -16.26 -18.51 25.34
N ALA A 93 -15.60 -19.35 24.54
CA ALA A 93 -15.99 -19.57 23.15
C ALA A 93 -17.36 -20.26 23.18
N ALA A 94 -18.42 -19.48 22.98
CA ALA A 94 -19.78 -19.99 22.89
C ALA A 94 -19.80 -21.22 21.97
N PRO A 95 -20.58 -22.27 22.26
CA PRO A 95 -20.61 -23.48 21.44
C PRO A 95 -21.33 -23.16 20.14
N LYS A 96 -20.63 -22.49 19.21
CA LYS A 96 -21.02 -22.44 17.81
C LYS A 96 -20.85 -23.87 17.33
N LYS A 97 -22.00 -24.55 17.24
CA LYS A 97 -22.18 -25.92 16.76
C LYS A 97 -21.06 -26.32 15.79
N LYS A 98 -20.33 -27.36 16.19
CA LYS A 98 -19.47 -28.22 15.37
C LYS A 98 -19.68 -28.01 13.86
N LYS A 99 -18.77 -27.26 13.25
CA LYS A 99 -18.26 -27.52 11.90
C LYS A 99 -16.75 -27.29 11.95
N LEU A 100 -16.07 -28.15 12.71
CA LEU A 100 -14.60 -28.10 12.82
C LEU A 100 -13.91 -28.46 11.50
N PHE A 101 -14.60 -29.08 10.54
CA PHE A 101 -14.14 -29.27 9.17
C PHE A 101 -15.38 -29.33 8.27
N GLY A 102 -15.57 -28.36 7.37
CA GLY A 102 -16.63 -28.41 6.35
C GLY A 102 -17.82 -27.47 6.58
N GLY A 103 -17.60 -26.18 6.38
CA GLY A 103 -18.66 -25.22 6.12
C GLY A 103 -18.13 -23.82 6.28
N ALA A 104 -18.16 -23.05 5.19
CA ALA A 104 -17.71 -21.68 5.10
C ALA A 104 -18.28 -20.80 6.23
N ALA A 105 -17.56 -20.73 7.35
CA ALA A 105 -17.34 -19.44 7.97
C ALA A 105 -16.58 -18.66 6.90
N GLY A 106 -17.23 -17.69 6.26
CA GLY A 106 -16.51 -16.73 5.40
C GLY A 106 -15.31 -16.20 6.19
N PRO A 107 -14.18 -15.90 5.52
CA PRO A 107 -12.94 -15.55 6.20
C PRO A 107 -13.25 -14.54 7.31
N GLU A 108 -12.91 -14.90 8.55
CA GLU A 108 -12.91 -13.94 9.66
C GLU A 108 -12.14 -12.73 9.11
N LYS A 109 -12.76 -11.54 9.07
CA LYS A 109 -12.12 -10.36 8.47
C LYS A 109 -10.72 -10.29 9.05
N GLU A 110 -9.71 -10.42 8.19
CA GLU A 110 -8.31 -10.33 8.59
C GLU A 110 -8.08 -8.91 9.10
N THR A 111 -8.30 -8.72 10.40
CA THR A 111 -7.94 -7.49 11.07
C THR A 111 -6.42 -7.45 11.12
N CYS A 112 -5.84 -6.30 10.82
CA CYS A 112 -4.40 -6.14 10.88
C CYS A 112 -4.09 -4.77 11.45
N PHE A 113 -3.32 -4.77 12.54
CA PHE A 113 -2.89 -3.55 13.21
C PHE A 113 -2.17 -2.60 12.24
N ILE A 114 -1.25 -3.12 11.42
CA ILE A 114 -0.52 -2.27 10.45
C ILE A 114 -1.48 -1.75 9.37
N CYS A 115 -2.35 -2.58 8.77
CA CYS A 115 -3.33 -2.12 7.78
C CYS A 115 -4.20 -0.97 8.32
N GLU A 116 -4.76 -1.14 9.53
CA GLU A 116 -5.66 -0.15 10.11
C GLU A 116 -4.94 1.17 10.41
N ASN A 117 -3.72 1.10 10.93
CA ASN A 117 -2.91 2.30 11.17
C ASN A 117 -2.43 2.93 9.86
N MET A 118 -2.08 2.15 8.84
CA MET A 118 -1.76 2.68 7.51
C MET A 118 -2.94 3.44 6.91
N GLU A 119 -4.16 2.89 7.00
CA GLU A 119 -5.37 3.55 6.48
C GLU A 119 -5.65 4.87 7.21
N LYS A 120 -5.54 4.87 8.55
CA LYS A 120 -5.69 6.10 9.36
C LYS A 120 -4.67 7.16 8.95
N ASN A 121 -3.38 6.79 8.92
CA ASN A 121 -2.30 7.72 8.55
C ASN A 121 -2.44 8.20 7.10
N ARG A 122 -2.77 7.32 6.16
CA ARG A 122 -3.02 7.67 4.75
C ARG A 122 -4.12 8.72 4.64
N ASN A 123 -5.24 8.54 5.34
CA ASN A 123 -6.33 9.51 5.31
C ASN A 123 -5.89 10.90 5.79
N HIS A 124 -5.10 10.97 6.87
CA HIS A 124 -4.55 12.23 7.36
C HIS A 124 -3.59 12.89 6.35
N LEU A 125 -2.71 12.12 5.72
CA LEU A 125 -1.78 12.66 4.72
C LEU A 125 -2.52 13.11 3.44
N VAL A 126 -3.59 12.43 3.06
CA VAL A 126 -4.48 12.84 1.96
C VAL A 126 -5.19 14.13 2.31
N ASP A 127 -5.68 14.32 3.54
CA ASP A 127 -6.27 15.60 3.96
C ASP A 127 -5.24 16.74 3.88
N SER A 128 -4.00 16.51 4.31
CA SER A 128 -2.91 17.45 4.16
C SER A 128 -2.61 17.78 2.70
N LEU A 129 -2.56 16.76 1.82
CA LEU A 129 -2.40 16.93 0.37
C LEU A 129 -3.50 17.82 -0.22
N LEU A 130 -4.76 17.54 0.09
CA LEU A 130 -5.89 18.32 -0.43
C LEU A 130 -5.86 19.76 0.07
N ASN A 131 -5.46 19.97 1.33
CA ASN A 131 -5.26 21.30 1.89
C ASN A 131 -4.16 22.08 1.16
N LEU A 132 -3.02 21.45 0.85
CA LEU A 132 -1.93 22.06 0.08
C LEU A 132 -2.38 22.36 -1.35
N TRP A 133 -3.01 21.41 -2.03
CA TRP A 133 -3.55 21.61 -3.38
C TRP A 133 -4.55 22.78 -3.44
N GLY A 134 -5.40 22.93 -2.42
CA GLY A 134 -6.39 24.00 -2.35
C GLY A 134 -5.81 25.39 -2.07
N LYS A 135 -4.61 25.49 -1.48
CA LYS A 135 -4.03 26.76 -1.00
C LYS A 135 -2.80 27.21 -1.77
N GLU A 136 -1.96 26.28 -2.20
CA GLU A 136 -0.61 26.55 -2.69
C GLU A 136 -0.54 26.33 -4.21
N GLU A 137 -0.10 27.35 -4.94
CA GLU A 137 0.11 27.23 -6.39
C GLU A 137 1.34 26.38 -6.72
N GLU A 138 2.40 26.50 -5.92
CA GLU A 138 3.62 25.72 -6.11
C GLU A 138 3.36 24.22 -5.97
N PHE A 139 2.58 23.81 -4.96
CA PHE A 139 2.19 22.41 -4.82
C PHE A 139 1.34 21.91 -5.99
N ARG A 140 0.45 22.75 -6.54
CA ARG A 140 -0.33 22.39 -7.74
C ARG A 140 0.56 22.12 -8.95
N ARG A 141 1.62 22.93 -9.14
CA ARG A 141 2.63 22.71 -10.19
C ARG A 141 3.42 21.44 -9.93
N LEU A 142 3.88 21.23 -8.69
CA LEU A 142 4.62 20.02 -8.32
C LEU A 142 3.78 18.75 -8.55
N PHE A 143 2.50 18.80 -8.24
CA PHE A 143 1.56 17.69 -8.44
C PHE A 143 1.30 17.44 -9.93
N SER A 144 1.18 18.47 -10.78
CA SER A 144 0.99 18.28 -12.23
C SER A 144 2.25 17.76 -12.94
N GLU A 145 3.42 17.98 -12.35
CA GLU A 145 4.73 17.50 -12.85
C GLU A 145 5.01 16.04 -12.52
N GLN A 146 4.13 15.34 -11.79
CA GLN A 146 4.32 13.92 -11.51
C GLN A 146 4.25 13.09 -12.79
N GLU A 147 5.07 12.06 -12.88
CA GLU A 147 5.06 11.13 -14.01
C GLU A 147 3.79 10.26 -14.04
N CYS A 148 3.29 9.87 -12.85
CA CYS A 148 2.26 8.85 -12.74
C CYS A 148 1.41 9.01 -11.47
N LEU A 149 0.11 8.71 -11.60
CA LEU A 149 -0.73 8.25 -10.50
C LEU A 149 -1.27 6.86 -10.86
N CYS A 150 -0.95 5.86 -10.03
CA CYS A 150 -1.47 4.51 -10.24
C CYS A 150 -3.00 4.50 -10.18
N LEU A 151 -3.65 3.54 -10.82
CA LEU A 151 -5.11 3.49 -10.90
C LEU A 151 -5.76 3.39 -9.52
N HIS A 152 -5.16 2.64 -8.60
CA HIS A 152 -5.63 2.50 -7.22
C HIS A 152 -5.67 3.85 -6.50
N HIS A 153 -4.56 4.59 -6.52
CA HIS A 153 -4.46 5.87 -5.83
C HIS A 153 -5.15 7.01 -6.56
N ALA A 154 -5.29 6.95 -7.89
CA ALA A 154 -6.13 7.89 -8.64
C ALA A 154 -7.59 7.83 -8.16
N ARG A 155 -8.15 6.62 -8.02
CA ARG A 155 -9.51 6.43 -7.47
C ARG A 155 -9.63 6.95 -6.04
N LEU A 156 -8.65 6.63 -5.20
CA LEU A 156 -8.61 7.11 -3.82
C LEU A 156 -8.65 8.64 -3.75
N LEU A 157 -7.87 9.32 -4.59
CA LEU A 157 -7.84 10.78 -4.64
C LEU A 157 -9.14 11.36 -5.21
N GLU A 158 -9.73 10.75 -6.24
CA GLU A 158 -11.04 11.16 -6.76
C GLU A 158 -12.15 11.07 -5.69
N ASP A 159 -12.17 9.98 -4.92
CA ASP A 159 -13.13 9.81 -3.82
C ASP A 159 -12.91 10.88 -2.72
N ALA A 160 -11.63 11.14 -2.40
CA ALA A 160 -11.24 12.15 -1.44
C ALA A 160 -11.50 13.59 -1.91
N ALA A 161 -11.67 13.83 -3.22
CA ALA A 161 -11.95 15.16 -3.77
C ALA A 161 -13.26 15.77 -3.24
N SER A 162 -14.19 14.94 -2.74
CA SER A 162 -15.40 15.39 -2.04
C SER A 162 -15.11 16.24 -0.79
N ARG A 163 -13.89 16.14 -0.22
CA ARG A 163 -13.41 16.93 0.91
C ARG A 163 -12.96 18.34 0.50
N LEU A 164 -12.78 18.61 -0.79
CA LEU A 164 -12.47 19.93 -1.32
C LEU A 164 -13.74 20.77 -1.55
N PRO A 165 -13.64 22.11 -1.54
CA PRO A 165 -14.71 22.96 -2.06
C PRO A 165 -15.02 22.62 -3.52
N LYS A 166 -16.30 22.68 -3.93
CA LYS A 166 -16.74 22.30 -5.29
C LYS A 166 -15.91 22.93 -6.42
N LYS A 167 -15.52 24.20 -6.26
CA LYS A 167 -14.70 24.95 -7.24
C LYS A 167 -13.26 24.41 -7.39
N ALA A 168 -12.73 23.76 -6.36
CA ALA A 168 -11.39 23.17 -6.35
C ALA A 168 -11.41 21.66 -6.65
N ALA A 169 -12.51 20.97 -6.35
CA ALA A 169 -12.65 19.54 -6.59
C ALA A 169 -12.61 19.17 -8.08
N GLU A 170 -13.28 19.93 -8.95
CA GLU A 170 -13.29 19.69 -10.39
C GLU A 170 -11.90 19.77 -11.04
N PRO A 171 -11.11 20.86 -10.86
CA PRO A 171 -9.75 20.91 -11.42
C PRO A 171 -8.82 19.87 -10.78
N PHE A 172 -9.01 19.53 -9.51
CA PHE A 172 -8.25 18.45 -8.87
C PHE A 172 -8.51 17.09 -9.54
N CYS A 173 -9.77 16.70 -9.68
CA CYS A 173 -10.13 15.44 -10.35
C CYS A 173 -9.68 15.41 -11.81
N ALA A 174 -9.74 16.54 -12.52
CA ALA A 174 -9.23 16.64 -13.88
C ALA A 174 -7.73 16.33 -13.94
N GLU A 175 -6.95 16.87 -13.01
CA GLU A 175 -5.51 16.64 -12.95
C GLU A 175 -5.15 15.20 -12.55
N VAL A 176 -5.86 14.64 -11.56
CA VAL A 176 -5.73 13.22 -11.16
C VAL A 176 -5.97 12.29 -12.35
N ARG A 177 -7.05 12.53 -13.11
CA ARG A 177 -7.39 11.75 -14.30
C ARG A 177 -6.36 11.90 -15.40
N ARG A 178 -5.90 13.13 -15.64
CA ARG A 178 -4.88 13.41 -16.66
C ARG A 178 -3.62 12.59 -16.39
N LEU A 179 -3.09 12.64 -15.17
CA LEU A 179 -1.89 11.90 -14.76
C LEU A 179 -2.08 10.39 -14.89
N SER A 180 -3.19 9.85 -14.38
CA SER A 180 -3.42 8.41 -14.40
C SER A 180 -3.67 7.88 -15.81
N GLN A 181 -4.46 8.59 -16.62
CA GLN A 181 -4.76 8.21 -17.99
C GLN A 181 -3.54 8.32 -18.91
N SER A 182 -2.74 9.38 -18.76
CA SER A 182 -1.51 9.52 -19.54
C SER A 182 -0.56 8.36 -19.29
N TYR A 183 -0.42 7.93 -18.02
CA TYR A 183 0.44 6.80 -17.71
C TYR A 183 -0.14 5.46 -18.18
N LEU A 184 -1.47 5.28 -18.11
CA LEU A 184 -2.16 4.11 -18.67
C LEU A 184 -1.83 3.92 -20.16
N GLN A 185 -1.89 4.99 -20.95
CA GLN A 185 -1.57 4.95 -22.37
C GLN A 185 -0.11 4.56 -22.62
N THR A 186 0.81 5.10 -21.82
CA THR A 186 2.24 4.72 -21.89
C THR A 186 2.43 3.24 -21.62
N VAL A 187 1.89 2.72 -20.50
CA VAL A 187 2.10 1.32 -20.13
C VAL A 187 1.36 0.35 -21.06
N GLU A 188 0.19 0.71 -21.58
CA GLU A 188 -0.51 -0.07 -22.61
C GLU A 188 0.33 -0.19 -23.89
N ALA A 189 0.93 0.92 -24.35
CA ALA A 189 1.80 0.93 -25.51
C ALA A 189 3.06 0.06 -25.27
N ASP A 190 3.66 0.17 -24.09
CA ASP A 190 4.84 -0.61 -23.71
C ASP A 190 4.55 -2.11 -23.64
N VAL A 191 3.41 -2.52 -23.06
CA VAL A 191 2.96 -3.93 -23.02
C VAL A 191 2.63 -4.43 -24.42
N THR A 192 1.98 -3.61 -25.24
CA THR A 192 1.70 -3.96 -26.64
C THR A 192 2.99 -4.21 -27.41
N HIS A 193 3.99 -3.35 -27.21
CA HIS A 193 5.30 -3.51 -27.82
C HIS A 193 6.03 -4.74 -27.27
N PHE A 194 5.98 -5.02 -25.96
CA PHE A 194 6.47 -6.26 -25.37
C PHE A 194 5.88 -7.49 -26.09
N CYS A 195 4.56 -7.55 -26.27
CA CYS A 195 3.92 -8.66 -26.99
C CYS A 195 4.39 -8.79 -28.44
N ARG A 196 4.65 -7.67 -29.13
CA ARG A 196 5.15 -7.67 -30.52
C ARG A 196 6.58 -8.22 -30.62
N MET A 197 7.41 -8.05 -29.59
CA MET A 197 8.79 -8.54 -29.60
C MET A 197 8.90 -10.08 -29.62
N PHE A 198 7.83 -10.80 -29.29
CA PHE A 198 7.75 -12.26 -29.41
C PHE A 198 7.29 -12.74 -30.80
N ASP A 199 6.92 -11.83 -31.70
CA ASP A 199 6.71 -12.17 -33.12
C ASP A 199 8.08 -12.44 -33.78
N TYR A 200 8.21 -13.58 -34.46
CA TYR A 200 9.45 -13.97 -35.16
C TYR A 200 9.96 -12.92 -36.15
N ARG A 201 9.09 -12.03 -36.64
CA ARG A 201 9.44 -10.90 -37.52
C ARG A 201 10.25 -9.81 -36.83
N ASN A 202 10.21 -9.74 -35.50
CA ASN A 202 10.87 -8.73 -34.68
C ASN A 202 12.07 -9.28 -33.90
N LYS A 203 12.65 -10.40 -34.36
CA LYS A 203 13.71 -11.15 -33.67
C LYS A 203 14.93 -10.30 -33.25
N ASP A 204 15.21 -9.23 -33.98
CA ASP A 204 16.30 -8.28 -33.72
C ASP A 204 15.80 -6.83 -33.46
N GLY A 205 14.52 -6.68 -33.11
CA GLY A 205 13.93 -5.37 -32.82
C GLY A 205 14.45 -4.77 -31.51
N ASP A 206 14.46 -3.45 -31.44
CA ASP A 206 14.78 -2.72 -30.21
C ASP A 206 13.62 -2.86 -29.22
N TRP A 207 13.92 -3.24 -27.97
CA TRP A 207 12.93 -3.41 -26.92
C TRP A 207 12.48 -2.08 -26.31
N GLY A 208 13.27 -1.01 -26.45
CA GLY A 208 12.99 0.26 -25.79
C GLY A 208 12.71 0.08 -24.29
N ASN A 209 11.58 0.63 -23.83
CA ASN A 209 11.13 0.54 -22.43
C ASN A 209 10.20 -0.65 -22.15
N SER A 210 10.07 -1.63 -23.06
CA SER A 210 9.06 -2.68 -22.91
C SER A 210 9.46 -3.82 -21.99
N ARG A 211 10.74 -3.97 -21.62
CA ARG A 211 11.23 -5.12 -20.84
C ARG A 211 10.59 -5.23 -19.46
N ASP A 212 10.30 -4.11 -18.82
CA ASP A 212 9.68 -4.03 -17.49
C ASP A 212 8.18 -3.66 -17.57
N ALA A 213 7.59 -3.74 -18.77
CA ALA A 213 6.23 -3.25 -19.01
C ALA A 213 5.19 -4.04 -18.22
N ILE A 214 5.42 -5.33 -17.97
CA ILE A 214 4.52 -6.20 -17.20
C ILE A 214 4.48 -5.74 -15.75
N GLU A 215 5.65 -5.55 -15.14
CA GLU A 215 5.81 -5.13 -13.75
C GLU A 215 5.21 -3.73 -13.56
N ARG A 216 5.47 -2.80 -14.49
CA ARG A 216 4.88 -1.46 -14.46
C ARG A 216 3.36 -1.50 -14.64
N ALA A 217 2.82 -2.36 -15.49
CA ALA A 217 1.38 -2.51 -15.68
C ALA A 217 0.70 -3.04 -14.41
N ILE A 218 1.27 -4.08 -13.79
CA ILE A 218 0.77 -4.64 -12.53
C ILE A 218 0.85 -3.58 -11.42
N ALA A 219 1.97 -2.86 -11.32
CA ALA A 219 2.13 -1.81 -10.33
C ALA A 219 1.13 -0.65 -10.52
N TYR A 220 0.87 -0.26 -11.76
CA TYR A 220 -0.14 0.73 -12.10
C TYR A 220 -1.55 0.29 -11.68
N LEU A 221 -1.92 -0.97 -11.95
CA LEU A 221 -3.26 -1.48 -11.66
C LEU A 221 -3.51 -1.71 -10.17
N THR A 222 -2.48 -2.15 -9.44
CA THR A 222 -2.61 -2.61 -8.05
C THR A 222 -2.19 -1.57 -7.02
N GLY A 223 -1.39 -0.57 -7.41
CA GLY A 223 -0.79 0.39 -6.49
C GLY A 223 0.29 -0.21 -5.57
N ARG A 224 0.79 -1.41 -5.89
CA ARG A 224 1.93 -2.03 -5.20
C ARG A 224 3.07 -2.25 -6.18
N LEU A 225 4.30 -1.94 -5.77
CA LEU A 225 5.46 -2.33 -6.56
C LEU A 225 5.48 -3.85 -6.64
N TYR A 226 5.49 -4.39 -7.87
CA TYR A 226 5.66 -5.82 -8.06
C TYR A 226 7.11 -6.17 -7.74
N THR A 227 7.34 -6.67 -6.53
CA THR A 227 8.56 -7.39 -6.18
C THR A 227 8.37 -8.80 -6.72
N GLY A 228 8.81 -9.05 -7.96
CA GLY A 228 8.71 -10.38 -8.55
C GLY A 228 9.34 -11.45 -7.65
N ARG A 229 8.87 -12.69 -7.79
CA ARG A 229 9.62 -13.86 -7.31
C ARG A 229 11.00 -13.83 -7.96
N GLU A 230 12.08 -13.83 -7.18
CA GLU A 230 13.42 -14.24 -7.64
C GLU A 230 13.49 -15.78 -7.88
N ASP A 231 12.36 -16.43 -8.16
CA ASP A 231 12.31 -17.86 -8.43
C ASP A 231 12.53 -18.10 -9.92
N GLY A 232 13.81 -18.05 -10.31
CA GLY A 232 14.36 -18.91 -11.36
C GLY A 232 14.24 -18.41 -12.80
N GLU A 233 15.41 -18.13 -13.36
CA GLU A 233 15.77 -18.23 -14.78
C GLU A 233 14.85 -17.51 -15.77
N ASP A 234 15.41 -16.45 -16.36
CA ASP A 234 15.05 -15.98 -17.69
C ASP A 234 14.71 -17.16 -18.62
N LYS A 235 13.43 -17.41 -18.82
CA LYS A 235 12.93 -18.16 -19.96
C LYS A 235 12.34 -17.18 -20.95
N ALA A 236 13.26 -16.52 -21.66
CA ALA A 236 13.09 -16.11 -23.05
C ALA A 236 14.48 -16.11 -23.72
#